data_AF-I1D0G5-F1
#
_entry.id   AF-I1D0G5-F1
#
_cell.length_a   1.000
_cell.length_b   1.000
_cell.length_c   1.000
_cell.angle_alpha   90.00
_cell.angle_beta   90.00
_cell.angle_gamma   90.00
#
_symmetry.space_group_name_H-M   'P 1'
#
loop_
_entity.id
_entity.type
_entity.pdbx_description
1 polymer ?
#
loop_
_entity_poly.entity_id
_entity_poly.type
_entity_poly.pdbx_seq_one_letter_code
_entity_poly.pdbx_strand_id
1 'polypeptide(L)' 'MRKLVTGVLVGLGLLASAAPAVATVEEWYYTGYWYPTEAACEQAYLELVGSDPRGGGLPHECRYNAGADVYELWQVRP' A
#
# COMPACT_ATOMS: atom_id res chain seq x y z
N MET A 1 -27.65 24.73 52.53
CA MET A 1 -27.52 26.20 52.41
C MET A 1 -26.12 26.54 51.91
N ARG A 2 -26.05 27.52 51.00
CA ARG A 2 -24.90 28.15 50.30
C ARG A 2 -23.50 27.92 50.90
N LYS A 3 -22.49 27.74 50.02
CA LYS A 3 -21.48 28.72 49.53
C LYS A 3 -20.53 27.95 48.58
N LEU A 4 -19.87 28.45 47.54
CA LEU A 4 -19.74 29.71 46.83
C LEU A 4 -19.02 29.37 45.50
N VAL A 5 -19.28 30.18 44.48
CA VAL A 5 -18.75 30.14 43.09
C VAL A 5 -17.24 30.45 43.05
N THR A 6 -16.61 30.22 41.88
CA THR A 6 -15.42 30.88 41.24
C THR A 6 -14.32 29.84 40.98
N GLY A 7 -13.93 29.45 39.76
CA GLY A 7 -13.67 30.21 38.53
C GLY A 7 -12.15 30.33 38.34
N VAL A 8 -11.59 29.91 37.19
CA VAL A 8 -10.25 30.23 36.60
C VAL A 8 -10.10 29.30 35.38
N LEU A 9 -10.37 29.79 34.17
CA LEU A 9 -9.45 30.44 33.22
C LEU A 9 -8.49 29.46 32.51
N VAL A 10 -8.81 29.23 31.23
CA VAL A 10 -7.93 29.26 30.04
C VAL A 10 -6.54 28.63 30.16
N GLY A 11 -6.31 27.55 29.41
CA GLY A 11 -4.98 27.03 29.11
C GLY A 11 -4.90 26.48 27.69
N LEU A 12 -4.24 27.24 26.82
CA LEU A 12 -3.85 26.91 25.45
C LEU A 12 -3.29 25.48 25.30
N GLY A 13 -3.74 24.77 24.27
CA GLY A 13 -3.03 23.61 23.71
C GLY A 13 -3.24 23.62 22.21
N LEU A 14 -2.18 23.96 21.48
CA LEU A 14 -2.14 24.11 20.03
C LEU A 14 -2.96 23.03 19.31
N LEU A 15 -3.92 23.47 18.48
CA LEU A 15 -4.36 22.70 17.34
C LEU A 15 -3.17 22.62 16.38
N ALA A 16 -2.27 21.67 16.62
CA ALA A 16 -1.33 21.23 15.62
C ALA A 16 -2.18 20.76 14.43
N SER A 17 -2.21 21.55 13.36
CA SER A 17 -2.71 21.10 12.08
C SER A 17 -1.83 19.93 11.67
N ALA A 18 -2.26 18.72 11.98
CA ALA A 18 -1.74 17.54 11.32
C ALA A 18 -2.11 17.72 9.85
N ALA A 19 -1.17 18.24 9.06
CA ALA A 19 -1.27 18.12 7.62
C ALA A 19 -1.49 16.63 7.35
N PRO A 20 -2.55 16.23 6.64
CA PRO A 20 -2.71 14.83 6.29
C PRO A 20 -1.43 14.44 5.56
N ALA A 21 -0.69 13.48 6.11
CA ALA A 21 0.34 12.81 5.34
C ALA A 21 -0.37 12.30 4.09
N VAL A 22 -0.05 12.88 2.94
CA VAL A 22 -0.53 12.39 1.66
C VAL A 22 0.10 11.03 1.50
N ALA A 23 -0.63 9.98 1.89
CA ALA A 23 -0.30 8.62 1.54
C ALA A 23 -0.35 8.57 0.01
N THR A 24 0.81 8.46 -0.62
CA THR A 24 0.88 8.13 -2.03
C THR A 24 0.27 6.74 -2.16
N VAL A 25 -0.95 6.66 -2.68
CA VAL A 25 -1.58 5.38 -3.02
C VAL A 25 -0.75 4.81 -4.16
N GLU A 26 0.07 3.79 -3.87
CA GLU A 26 0.75 3.03 -4.90
C GLU A 26 -0.34 2.37 -5.78
N GLU A 27 -0.42 2.81 -7.04
CA GLU A 27 -1.45 2.34 -7.95
C GLU A 27 -1.02 1.01 -8.57
N TRP A 28 -1.55 -0.07 -8.02
CA TRP A 28 -1.38 -1.43 -8.52
C TRP A 28 -2.28 -1.68 -9.73
N TYR A 29 -1.73 -2.27 -10.79
CA TYR A 29 -2.49 -2.70 -11.96
C TYR A 29 -2.22 -4.17 -12.30
N TYR A 30 -3.24 -4.85 -12.80
CA TYR A 30 -3.11 -6.20 -13.34
C TYR A 30 -2.38 -6.13 -14.68
N THR A 31 -1.31 -6.90 -14.82
CA THR A 31 -0.46 -6.88 -16.02
C THR A 31 -1.06 -7.64 -17.21
N GLY A 32 -2.13 -8.42 -16.99
CA GLY A 32 -2.74 -9.28 -18.02
C GLY A 32 -2.19 -10.71 -18.05
N TYR A 33 -1.17 -11.01 -17.25
CA TYR A 33 -0.55 -12.35 -17.19
C TYR A 33 -1.08 -13.17 -16.01
N TRP A 34 -1.37 -14.45 -16.29
CA TRP A 34 -1.88 -15.41 -15.33
C TRP A 34 -1.06 -16.70 -15.39
N TYR A 35 -0.91 -17.35 -14.22
CA TYR A 35 -0.04 -18.49 -14.02
C TYR A 35 -0.73 -19.55 -13.16
N PRO A 36 -0.43 -20.84 -13.35
CA PRO A 36 -1.09 -21.92 -12.61
C PRO A 36 -0.65 -22.01 -11.15
N THR A 37 0.49 -21.41 -10.79
CA THR A 37 1.03 -21.42 -9.43
C THR A 37 1.72 -20.09 -9.12
N GLU A 38 1.85 -19.76 -7.84
CA GLU A 38 2.59 -18.59 -7.37
C GLU A 38 4.04 -18.61 -7.86
N ALA A 39 4.72 -19.75 -7.73
CA ALA A 39 6.11 -19.90 -8.14
C ALA A 39 6.32 -19.67 -9.65
N ALA A 40 5.36 -20.08 -10.49
CA ALA A 40 5.42 -19.80 -11.92
C ALA A 40 5.23 -18.31 -12.23
N CYS A 41 4.38 -17.61 -11.47
CA CYS A 41 4.21 -16.16 -11.59
C CYS A 41 5.49 -15.41 -11.18
N GLU A 42 6.10 -15.78 -10.06
CA GLU A 42 7.35 -15.18 -9.56
C GLU A 42 8.49 -15.39 -10.56
N GLN A 43 8.65 -16.62 -11.05
CA GLN A 43 9.70 -16.94 -12.01
C GLN A 43 9.51 -16.18 -13.33
N ALA A 44 8.28 -16.08 -13.83
CA ALA A 44 8.00 -15.32 -15.05
C ALA A 44 8.29 -13.83 -14.87
N TYR A 45 8.02 -13.25 -13.70
CA TYR A 45 8.42 -11.87 -13.41
C TYR A 45 9.94 -11.70 -13.46
N LEU A 46 10.70 -12.61 -12.83
CA LEU A 46 12.18 -12.57 -12.85
C LEU A 46 12.74 -12.72 -14.28
N GLU A 47 12.08 -13.50 -15.13
CA GLU A 47 12.43 -13.63 -16.54
C GLU A 47 12.12 -12.35 -17.34
N LEU A 48 11.05 -11.63 -16.99
CA LEU A 48 10.65 -10.37 -17.64
C LEU A 48 11.60 -9.20 -17.31
N VAL A 49 11.93 -9.02 -16.03
CA VAL A 49 12.77 -7.90 -15.59
C VAL A 49 14.27 -8.21 -15.69
N GLY A 50 14.59 -9.46 -16.03
CA GLY A 50 15.94 -10.02 -15.95
C GLY A 50 16.31 -10.27 -14.49
N SER A 51 17.19 -11.25 -14.25
CA SER A 51 17.67 -11.59 -12.90
C SER A 51 18.57 -10.50 -12.28
N ASP A 52 18.48 -9.24 -12.72
CA ASP A 52 19.33 -8.16 -12.29
C ASP A 52 19.06 -7.81 -10.82
N PRO A 53 20.01 -8.12 -9.91
CA PRO A 53 19.85 -7.84 -8.49
C PRO A 53 19.92 -6.33 -8.16
N ARG A 54 20.14 -5.45 -9.15
CA ARG A 54 20.20 -3.99 -8.98
C ARG A 54 18.86 -3.26 -9.15
N GLY A 55 17.75 -4.01 -9.28
CA GLY A 55 16.41 -3.46 -9.06
C GLY A 55 15.80 -2.75 -10.27
N GLY A 56 15.96 -3.31 -11.47
CA GLY A 56 15.29 -2.80 -12.67
C GLY A 56 13.79 -3.10 -12.75
N GLY A 57 13.28 -4.00 -11.90
CA GLY A 57 11.87 -4.37 -11.86
C GLY A 57 11.05 -3.43 -10.97
N LEU A 58 9.90 -2.99 -11.47
CA LEU A 58 8.88 -2.33 -10.65
C LEU A 58 8.35 -3.32 -9.60
N PRO A 59 7.96 -2.88 -8.39
CA PRO A 59 7.35 -3.76 -7.40
C PRO A 59 6.21 -4.58 -8.01
N HIS A 60 6.19 -5.88 -7.74
CA HIS A 60 5.19 -6.81 -8.24
C HIS A 60 4.57 -7.66 -7.14
N GLU A 61 3.41 -8.24 -7.44
CA GLU A 61 2.73 -9.21 -6.59
C GLU A 61 2.10 -10.31 -7.45
N CYS A 62 2.17 -11.55 -6.98
CA CYS A 62 1.45 -12.68 -7.55
C CYS A 62 0.17 -12.94 -6.76
N ARG A 63 -0.94 -12.36 -7.21
CA ARG A 63 -2.24 -12.41 -6.50
C ARG A 63 -3.07 -13.60 -6.94
N TYR A 64 -3.54 -14.41 -6.00
CA TYR A 64 -4.43 -15.53 -6.32
C TYR A 64 -5.85 -15.05 -6.64
N ASN A 65 -6.37 -15.42 -7.81
CA ASN A 65 -7.75 -15.22 -8.22
C ASN A 65 -8.55 -16.51 -8.09
N ALA A 66 -9.30 -16.62 -7.00
CA ALA A 66 -10.15 -17.79 -6.72
C ALA A 66 -11.30 -18.00 -7.72
N GLY A 67 -11.70 -16.98 -8.49
CA GLY A 67 -12.75 -17.09 -9.50
C GLY A 67 -12.28 -17.74 -10.81
N ALA A 68 -10.98 -17.65 -11.11
CA ALA A 68 -10.36 -18.23 -12.30
C ALA A 68 -9.39 -19.39 -11.97
N ASP A 69 -9.10 -19.64 -10.69
CA ASP A 69 -8.15 -20.65 -10.21
C ASP A 69 -6.71 -20.43 -10.73
N VAL A 70 -6.26 -19.18 -10.70
CA VAL A 70 -4.97 -18.74 -11.26
C VAL A 70 -4.29 -17.71 -10.38
N TYR A 71 -2.98 -17.55 -10.54
CA TYR A 71 -2.20 -16.45 -9.98
C TYR A 71 -2.00 -15.37 -11.04
N GLU A 72 -2.43 -14.15 -10.73
CA GLU A 72 -2.30 -12.97 -11.56
C GLU A 72 -1.04 -12.18 -11.20
N LEU A 73 -0.31 -11.70 -12.20
CA LEU A 73 0.80 -10.78 -11.97
C LEU A 73 0.30 -9.34 -11.91
N TRP A 74 0.56 -8.66 -10.80
CA TRP A 74 0.24 -7.27 -10.54
C TRP A 74 1.52 -6.45 -10.37
N GLN A 75 1.52 -5.19 -10.81
CA GLN A 75 2.67 -4.29 -10.69
C GLN A 75 2.24 -2.90 -10.26
N VAL A 76 3.14 -2.16 -9.62
CA VAL A 76 2.98 -0.72 -9.38
C VAL A 76 3.22 0.04 -10.68
N ARG A 77 2.36 1.02 -10.99
CA ARG A 77 2.56 1.90 -12.14
C ARG A 77 3.84 2.74 -11.96
N PRO A 78 4.71 2.86 -12.98
CA PRO A 78 5.87 3.75 -12.95
C PRO A 78 5.47 5.23 -12.87
#